data_AF-A0A1G8AY12-F1
#
_entry.id   AF-A0A1G8AY12-F1
#
_cell.length_a   1.000
_cell.length_b   1.000
_cell.length_c   1.000
_cell.angle_alpha   90.00
_cell.angle_beta   90.00
_cell.angle_gamma   90.00
#
_symmetry.space_group_name_H-M   'P 1'
#
loop_
_entity.id
_entity.type
_entity.pdbx_description
1 polymer ?
#
loop_
_entity_poly.entity_id
_entity_poly.type
_entity_poly.pdbx_seq_one_letter_code
_entity_poly.pdbx_strand_id
1 'polypeptide(L)'
;MVYTNLMKLKDYIKTIPLEERDVFSAKCGTSFAHIRNIAYGYKKSGESLCINIERESGGTVKCEELRPDVDWKYLRGTFTTFKLETTKPSPDPEAELSPATPGIGKMLITDTSDRRNEELRNSDRRE
;
A
#
# COMPACT_ATOMS: atom_id res chain seq x y z
N MET A 1 -3.25 -31.76 -21.23
CA MET A 1 -2.12 -30.99 -21.79
C MET A 1 -2.46 -29.51 -21.62
N VAL A 2 -2.10 -28.93 -20.46
CA VAL A 2 -2.58 -27.61 -20.00
C VAL A 2 -1.46 -26.58 -20.24
N TYR A 3 -1.10 -26.33 -21.50
CA TYR A 3 0.04 -25.44 -21.84
C TYR A 3 -0.39 -24.10 -22.46
N THR A 4 -1.68 -23.85 -22.64
CA THR A 4 -2.18 -22.64 -23.31
C THR A 4 -2.16 -21.39 -22.41
N ASN A 5 -2.23 -21.55 -21.09
CA ASN A 5 -2.47 -20.42 -20.19
C ASN A 5 -1.22 -19.55 -19.93
N LEU A 6 -0.04 -20.17 -19.96
CA LEU A 6 1.26 -19.47 -19.84
C LEU A 6 1.58 -18.59 -21.05
N MET A 7 0.97 -18.85 -22.21
CA MET A 7 1.19 -18.08 -23.42
C MET A 7 0.79 -16.61 -23.23
N LYS A 8 -0.32 -16.33 -22.54
CA LYS A 8 -0.80 -14.96 -22.38
C LYS A 8 0.10 -14.10 -21.49
N LEU A 9 0.57 -14.61 -20.35
CA LEU A 9 1.54 -13.86 -19.54
C LEU A 9 2.84 -13.68 -20.33
N LYS A 10 3.33 -14.73 -20.99
CA LYS A 10 4.56 -14.69 -21.79
C LYS A 10 4.49 -13.68 -22.92
N ASP A 11 3.35 -13.58 -23.60
CA ASP A 11 3.18 -12.65 -24.72
C ASP A 11 2.96 -11.23 -24.20
N TYR A 12 2.20 -11.06 -23.12
CA TYR A 12 2.06 -9.76 -22.45
C TYR A 12 3.40 -9.18 -21.99
N ILE A 13 4.27 -9.96 -21.32
CA ILE A 13 5.56 -9.41 -20.88
C ILE A 13 6.53 -9.07 -22.03
N LYS A 14 6.29 -9.60 -23.24
CA LYS A 14 7.06 -9.22 -24.43
C LYS A 14 6.59 -7.90 -25.02
N THR A 15 5.32 -7.52 -24.81
CA THR A 15 4.81 -6.21 -25.26
C THR A 15 5.28 -5.08 -24.36
N ILE A 16 5.73 -5.37 -23.13
CA ILE A 16 6.25 -4.37 -22.20
C ILE A 16 7.66 -3.91 -22.65
N PRO A 17 7.86 -2.60 -22.93
CA PRO A 17 9.17 -2.01 -23.21
C PRO A 17 10.17 -2.23 -22.08
N LEU A 18 11.47 -2.24 -22.38
CA LEU A 18 12.50 -2.58 -21.38
C LEU A 18 12.44 -1.64 -20.16
N GLU A 19 12.24 -0.35 -20.40
CA GLU A 19 12.12 0.71 -19.42
C GLU A 19 10.90 0.58 -18.49
N GLU A 20 9.84 -0.09 -18.94
CA GLU A 20 8.60 -0.26 -18.17
C GLU A 20 8.57 -1.57 -17.37
N ARG A 21 9.49 -2.51 -17.62
CA ARG A 21 9.49 -3.83 -16.98
C ARG A 21 9.65 -3.78 -15.47
N ASP A 22 10.60 -2.96 -15.01
CA ASP A 22 10.85 -2.80 -13.59
C ASP A 22 9.67 -2.11 -12.92
N VAL A 23 9.09 -1.08 -13.55
CA VAL A 23 7.87 -0.40 -13.08
C VAL A 23 6.71 -1.37 -12.96
N PHE A 24 6.43 -2.17 -13.99
CA PHE A 24 5.37 -3.17 -13.97
C PHE A 24 5.58 -4.20 -12.86
N SER A 25 6.81 -4.72 -12.72
CA SER A 25 7.11 -5.72 -11.69
C SER A 25 7.03 -5.17 -10.27
N ALA A 26 7.46 -3.92 -10.06
CA ALA A 26 7.34 -3.23 -8.79
C ALA A 26 5.87 -3.02 -8.41
N LYS A 27 5.01 -2.61 -9.35
CA LYS A 27 3.56 -2.53 -9.13
C LYS A 27 2.93 -3.89 -8.81
N CYS A 28 3.48 -4.96 -9.40
CA CYS A 28 3.08 -6.33 -9.05
C CYS A 28 3.61 -6.81 -7.69
N GLY A 29 4.51 -6.06 -7.05
CA GLY A 29 5.15 -6.42 -5.77
C GLY A 29 6.23 -7.49 -5.90
N THR A 30 6.91 -7.58 -7.05
CA THR A 30 7.95 -8.59 -7.31
C THR A 30 9.04 -8.06 -8.25
N SER A 31 9.93 -8.94 -8.72
CA SER A 31 10.93 -8.62 -9.75
C SER A 31 10.52 -9.13 -11.13
N PHE A 32 10.96 -8.46 -12.20
CA PHE A 32 10.66 -8.88 -13.56
C PHE A 32 11.21 -10.28 -13.87
N ALA A 33 12.38 -10.63 -13.32
CA ALA A 33 12.94 -11.97 -13.44
C ALA A 33 12.02 -13.05 -12.86
N HIS A 34 11.35 -12.76 -11.74
CA HIS A 34 10.39 -13.69 -11.14
C HIS A 34 9.14 -13.84 -12.00
N ILE A 35 8.58 -12.73 -12.52
CA ILE A 35 7.45 -12.75 -13.46
C ILE A 35 7.82 -13.55 -14.71
N ARG A 36 9.03 -13.37 -15.25
CA ARG A 36 9.53 -14.16 -16.38
C ARG A 36 9.59 -15.66 -16.04
N ASN A 37 10.10 -16.04 -14.88
CA ASN A 37 10.13 -17.45 -14.48
C ASN A 37 8.73 -18.06 -14.40
N ILE A 38 7.75 -17.29 -13.95
CA ILE A 38 6.35 -17.70 -13.96
C ILE A 38 5.85 -17.83 -15.40
N ALA A 39 6.07 -16.83 -16.26
CA ALA A 39 5.60 -16.82 -17.65
C ALA A 39 6.11 -17.99 -18.49
N TYR A 40 7.32 -18.49 -18.18
CA TYR A 40 7.91 -19.65 -18.85
C TYR A 40 7.58 -20.98 -18.15
N GLY A 41 6.80 -20.95 -17.07
CA GLY A 41 6.35 -22.15 -16.35
C GLY A 41 7.40 -22.76 -15.42
N TYR A 42 8.51 -22.07 -15.16
CA TYR A 42 9.54 -22.53 -14.24
C TYR A 42 9.13 -22.40 -12.77
N LYS A 43 8.20 -21.48 -12.48
CA LYS A 43 7.66 -21.23 -11.13
C LYS A 43 6.15 -21.06 -11.19
N LYS A 44 5.50 -21.43 -10.09
CA LYS A 44 4.06 -21.19 -9.87
C LYS A 44 3.88 -19.79 -9.28
N SER A 45 2.86 -19.06 -9.73
CA SER A 45 2.52 -17.76 -9.13
C SER A 45 1.91 -17.94 -7.74
N GLY A 46 2.33 -17.13 -6.77
CA GLY A 46 1.59 -16.98 -5.51
C GLY A 46 0.21 -16.35 -5.74
N GLU A 47 -0.72 -16.52 -4.80
CA GLU A 47 -2.09 -16.00 -4.86
C GLU A 47 -2.09 -14.47 -5.00
N SER A 48 -1.34 -13.77 -4.14
CA SER A 48 -1.25 -12.31 -4.16
C SER A 48 -0.62 -11.78 -5.47
N LEU A 49 0.43 -12.45 -5.96
CA LEU A 49 1.09 -12.06 -7.20
C LEU A 49 0.18 -12.27 -8.41
N CYS A 50 -0.59 -13.36 -8.43
CA CYS A 50 -1.56 -13.66 -9.46
C CYS A 50 -2.59 -12.53 -9.60
N ILE A 51 -3.16 -12.08 -8.46
CA ILE A 51 -4.12 -10.98 -8.40
C ILE A 51 -3.48 -9.66 -8.87
N ASN A 52 -2.26 -9.37 -8.40
CA ASN A 52 -1.56 -8.16 -8.81
C ASN A 52 -1.28 -8.13 -10.31
N ILE A 53 -0.87 -9.25 -10.92
CA ILE A 53 -0.63 -9.33 -12.36
C ILE A 53 -1.93 -9.07 -13.14
N GLU A 54 -3.07 -9.63 -12.74
CA GLU A 54 -4.35 -9.35 -13.39
C GLU A 54 -4.71 -7.86 -13.30
N ARG A 55 -4.55 -7.25 -12.12
CA ARG A 55 -4.83 -5.83 -11.90
C ARG A 55 -3.95 -4.93 -12.76
N GLU A 56 -2.63 -5.12 -12.70
CA GLU A 56 -1.66 -4.25 -13.39
C GLU A 56 -1.62 -4.49 -14.90
N SER A 57 -2.13 -5.64 -15.39
CA SER A 57 -2.30 -5.92 -16.82
C SER A 57 -3.65 -5.48 -17.39
N GLY A 58 -4.49 -4.84 -16.57
CA GLY A 58 -5.84 -4.42 -16.98
C GLY A 58 -6.74 -5.59 -17.35
N GLY A 59 -6.51 -6.77 -16.79
CA GLY A 59 -7.27 -7.99 -17.10
C GLY A 59 -6.84 -8.72 -18.37
N THR A 60 -5.74 -8.30 -19.03
CA THR A 60 -5.18 -8.99 -20.20
C THR A 60 -4.70 -10.39 -19.82
N VAL A 61 -4.07 -10.51 -18.65
CA VAL A 61 -3.67 -11.79 -18.04
C VAL A 61 -4.62 -12.08 -16.90
N LYS A 62 -5.34 -13.21 -16.97
CA LYS A 62 -6.33 -13.57 -15.95
C LYS A 62 -5.77 -14.49 -14.87
N CYS A 63 -6.32 -14.40 -13.66
CA CYS A 63 -5.95 -15.25 -12.55
C CYS A 63 -6.22 -16.74 -12.83
N GLU A 64 -7.30 -17.03 -13.55
CA GLU A 64 -7.67 -18.37 -14.01
C GLU A 64 -6.59 -19.02 -14.89
N GLU A 65 -5.79 -18.20 -15.58
CA GLU A 65 -4.72 -18.65 -16.45
C GLU A 65 -3.44 -18.93 -15.65
N LEU A 66 -3.10 -18.02 -14.72
CA LEU A 66 -1.92 -18.15 -13.87
C LEU A 66 -2.05 -19.26 -12.83
N ARG A 67 -3.26 -19.46 -12.31
CA ARG A 67 -3.60 -20.40 -11.23
C ARG A 67 -4.90 -21.14 -11.56
N PRO A 68 -4.84 -22.12 -12.49
CA PRO A 68 -6.01 -22.95 -12.82
C PRO A 68 -6.38 -23.94 -11.70
N ASP A 69 -5.54 -24.08 -10.69
CA ASP A 69 -5.78 -24.91 -9.50
C ASP A 69 -6.71 -24.27 -8.47
N VAL A 70 -7.04 -22.99 -8.62
CA VAL A 70 -7.91 -22.24 -7.70
C VAL A 70 -9.26 -22.00 -8.36
N ASP A 71 -10.35 -22.21 -7.61
CA ASP A 71 -11.71 -21.92 -8.08
C ASP A 71 -12.02 -20.41 -7.99
N TRP A 72 -11.53 -19.66 -8.97
CA TRP A 72 -11.80 -18.23 -9.08
C TRP A 72 -13.27 -17.93 -9.39
N LYS A 73 -14.01 -18.86 -9.99
CA LYS A 73 -15.43 -18.67 -10.28
C LYS A 73 -16.22 -18.59 -8.98
N TYR A 74 -15.91 -19.46 -8.02
CA TYR A 74 -16.45 -19.35 -6.66
C TYR A 74 -16.06 -18.02 -6.02
N LEU A 75 -14.77 -17.66 -6.00
CA LEU A 75 -14.28 -16.42 -5.35
C LEU A 75 -14.91 -15.14 -5.91
N ARG A 76 -15.11 -15.04 -7.23
CA ARG A 76 -15.76 -13.88 -7.86
C ARG A 76 -17.26 -13.79 -7.54
N GLY A 77 -17.90 -14.90 -7.18
CA GLY A 77 -19.31 -14.94 -6.78
C GLY A 77 -19.57 -14.71 -5.30
N THR A 78 -18.53 -14.69 -4.45
CA THR A 78 -18.67 -14.69 -2.98
C THR A 78 -18.60 -13.30 -2.32
N PHE A 79 -18.76 -12.20 -3.07
CA PHE A 79 -18.76 -10.88 -2.44
C PHE A 79 -19.98 -10.73 -1.52
N THR A 80 -19.72 -10.54 -0.23
CA THR A 80 -20.77 -10.18 0.73
C THR A 80 -20.64 -8.70 1.03
N THR A 81 -21.66 -7.91 0.69
CA THR A 81 -21.71 -6.50 1.07
C THR A 81 -21.89 -6.41 2.57
N PHE A 82 -20.80 -6.11 3.29
CA PHE A 82 -20.90 -5.66 4.67
C PHE A 82 -21.46 -4.24 4.66
N LYS A 83 -22.71 -4.09 5.10
CA LYS A 83 -23.31 -2.79 5.32
C LYS A 83 -22.63 -2.20 6.55
N LEU A 84 -21.72 -1.25 6.34
CA LEU A 84 -21.20 -0.42 7.42
C LEU A 84 -22.37 0.40 7.95
N GLU A 85 -22.92 0.00 9.10
CA GLU A 85 -23.78 0.86 9.90
C GLU A 85 -22.94 2.04 10.35
N THR A 86 -23.12 3.18 9.70
CA THR A 86 -22.64 4.46 10.19
C THR A 86 -23.39 4.75 11.49
N THR A 87 -22.77 4.45 12.63
CA THR A 87 -23.20 5.08 13.88
C THR A 87 -23.07 6.58 13.68
N LYS A 88 -24.20 7.30 13.73
CA LYS A 88 -24.26 8.76 13.73
C LYS A 88 -23.17 9.32 14.65
N PRO A 89 -22.46 10.40 14.26
CA PRO A 89 -21.66 11.13 15.24
C PRO A 89 -22.59 11.58 16.37
N SER A 90 -22.27 11.17 17.59
CA SER A 90 -22.87 11.71 18.80
C SER A 90 -22.83 13.25 18.73
N PRO A 91 -23.90 13.95 19.11
CA PRO A 91 -23.86 15.41 19.16
C PRO A 91 -22.80 15.85 20.18
N ASP A 92 -21.86 16.67 19.74
CA ASP A 92 -20.96 17.41 20.63
C ASP A 92 -21.79 18.25 21.61
N PRO A 93 -21.50 18.24 22.92
CA PRO A 93 -22.10 19.16 23.87
C PRO A 93 -21.37 20.51 23.80
N GLU A 94 -21.77 21.39 22.89
CA GLU A 94 -21.47 22.82 23.02
C GLU A 94 -22.59 23.56 23.75
N ALA A 95 -22.18 24.40 24.70
CA ALA A 95 -22.88 25.52 25.34
C ALA A 95 -23.63 25.27 26.67
N GLU A 96 -22.91 25.46 27.79
CA GLU A 96 -23.36 26.41 28.82
C GLU A 96 -22.23 27.40 29.14
N LEU A 97 -22.60 28.66 29.37
CA LEU A 97 -21.80 29.86 29.22
C LEU A 97 -21.73 30.66 30.56
N SER A 98 -20.51 30.94 31.07
CA SER A 98 -20.07 32.14 31.87
C SER A 98 -20.64 32.40 33.30
N PRO A 99 -20.04 33.27 34.19
CA PRO A 99 -18.87 34.17 34.05
C PRO A 99 -17.82 34.26 35.22
N ALA A 100 -16.62 34.74 34.87
CA ALA A 100 -15.65 35.65 35.55
C ALA A 100 -15.34 35.66 37.09
N THR A 101 -14.09 35.24 37.42
CA THR A 101 -12.97 35.87 38.26
C THR A 101 -13.21 36.32 39.75
N PRO A 102 -12.19 36.55 40.65
CA PRO A 102 -10.70 36.52 40.54
C PRO A 102 -9.85 35.98 41.75
N GLY A 103 -8.54 35.72 41.50
CA GLY A 103 -7.39 35.90 42.44
C GLY A 103 -7.07 34.74 43.44
N ILE A 104 -5.84 34.40 43.90
CA ILE A 104 -4.46 34.95 43.94
C ILE A 104 -3.51 33.76 44.27
N GLY A 105 -2.25 33.74 43.80
CA GLY A 105 -1.18 33.01 44.49
C GLY A 105 0.00 32.52 43.63
N LYS A 106 1.12 33.23 43.69
CA LYS A 106 2.39 32.99 42.96
C LYS A 106 3.12 31.70 43.38
N MET A 107 3.92 31.12 42.48
CA MET A 107 5.26 30.63 42.81
C MET A 107 6.16 30.63 41.56
N LEU A 108 7.25 31.39 41.63
CA LEU A 108 8.33 31.47 40.66
C LEU A 108 9.29 30.29 40.83
N ILE A 109 9.73 29.69 39.72
CA ILE A 109 11.07 29.08 39.61
C ILE A 109 11.52 29.16 38.15
N THR A 110 12.68 29.78 37.96
CA THR A 110 13.36 30.10 36.71
C THR A 110 14.29 28.97 36.26
N ASP A 111 14.50 28.90 34.94
CA ASP A 111 15.71 28.41 34.23
C ASP A 111 16.16 26.96 34.39
N THR A 112 16.29 26.27 33.24
CA THR A 112 17.53 25.64 32.72
C THR A 112 17.17 24.54 31.71
N SER A 113 17.18 24.83 30.40
CA SER A 113 17.45 23.79 29.38
C SER A 113 17.78 24.30 27.96
N ASP A 114 17.84 25.61 27.73
CA ASP A 114 18.27 26.22 26.45
C ASP A 114 19.80 26.17 26.20
N ARG A 115 20.47 25.07 26.55
CA ARG A 115 21.93 24.92 26.38
C ARG A 115 22.38 23.83 25.40
N ARG A 116 21.46 23.17 24.68
CA ARG A 116 21.83 22.02 23.83
C ARG A 116 21.73 22.24 22.32
N ASN A 117 21.21 23.37 21.84
CA ASN A 117 20.92 23.52 20.40
C ASN A 117 21.70 24.63 19.66
N GLU A 118 22.68 25.27 20.30
CA GLU A 118 23.46 26.35 19.66
C GLU A 118 24.91 25.96 19.31
N GLU A 119 25.45 24.88 19.88
CA GLU A 119 26.84 24.46 19.63
C GLU A 119 27.04 23.70 18.30
N LEU A 120 26.00 23.11 17.72
CA LEU A 120 26.11 22.40 16.41
C LEU A 120 26.02 23.34 15.20
N ARG A 121 25.63 24.60 15.37
CA ARG A 121 25.45 25.55 14.25
C ARG A 121 26.71 26.36 13.92
N ASN A 122 27.72 26.33 14.79
CA ASN A 122 28.95 27.11 14.64
C ASN A 122 30.19 26.29 14.22
N SER A 123 30.09 24.97 14.05
CA SER A 123 31.19 24.14 13.54
C SER A 123 31.30 24.10 12.01
N ASP A 124 30.24 24.43 11.27
CA ASP A 124 30.19 24.33 9.79
C ASP A 124 30.58 25.61 9.03
N ARG A 125 31.19 26.61 9.71
CA ARG A 125 31.57 27.88 9.05
C ARG A 125 33.06 28.22 9.09
N ARG A 126 33.93 27.25 9.39
CA ARG A 126 35.39 27.38 9.29
C ARG A 126 36.03 26.10 8.74
N GLU A 127 35.87 25.89 7.44
CA GLU A 127 36.90 25.31 6.56
C GLU A 127 36.86 26.04 5.22
#